data_AF-A0A7W1XYC4-F1
#
_entry.id   AF-A0A7W1XYC4-F1
#
_cell.length_a   1.000
_cell.length_b   1.000
_cell.length_c   1.000
_cell.angle_alpha   90.00
_cell.angle_beta   90.00
_cell.angle_gamma   90.00
#
_symmetry.space_group_name_H-M   'P 1'
#
loop_
_entity.id
_entity.type
_entity.pdbx_description
1 polymer ?
#
loop_
_entity_poly.entity_id
_entity_poly.type
_entity_poly.pdbx_seq_one_letter_code
_entity_poly.pdbx_strand_id
1 'polypeptide(L)'
;MTIWTIFLFFGMGWVSCDDTHPVSSVTTVEVEAEGWGDATPEEVHKILLSVVECMESKSGVTIGKPLRVQPTGGPMVLFKREPDGGYRICLQVSGRYWSQLVYQFSHEVGHILARYKPKPGPQAWLEEAVCEALSFQVLKSLSKSWKKNPPFESLRDYSRHLMEYAEAMASRCKPVKESGLSEWYQSNREQLEKGHHDRPLIRVFSCHFSDWLEENPELWKRVPDLGKGFANPRETVIERVNRWTTGWGEGELPWARKMLEIFMKMDGQADNGSSKSQP
;
A
#
# COMPACT_ATOMS: atom_id res chain seq x y z
N MET A 1 -74.79 15.50 -24.51
CA MET A 1 -73.46 15.39 -25.16
C MET A 1 -72.44 15.53 -24.06
N THR A 2 -71.95 14.41 -23.55
CA THR A 2 -71.21 14.33 -22.28
C THR A 2 -69.77 13.96 -22.62
N ILE A 3 -68.83 14.86 -22.34
CA ILE A 3 -67.40 14.65 -22.60
C ILE A 3 -66.78 14.03 -21.35
N TRP A 4 -66.23 12.82 -21.51
CA TRP A 4 -65.42 12.14 -20.50
C TRP A 4 -63.93 12.33 -20.82
N THR A 5 -63.20 12.75 -19.79
CA THR A 5 -61.75 12.93 -19.75
C THR A 5 -61.04 11.58 -19.80
N ILE A 6 -60.09 11.40 -20.71
CA ILE A 6 -59.14 10.27 -20.70
C ILE A 6 -57.76 10.83 -20.32
N PHE A 7 -57.27 10.44 -19.15
CA PHE A 7 -55.87 10.60 -18.76
C PHE A 7 -55.06 9.43 -19.33
N LEU A 8 -54.08 9.74 -20.18
CA LEU A 8 -53.07 8.79 -20.65
C LEU A 8 -51.98 8.67 -19.58
N PHE A 9 -51.83 7.47 -19.00
CA PHE A 9 -50.71 7.10 -18.15
C PHE A 9 -49.45 6.94 -19.01
N PHE A 10 -48.46 7.81 -18.83
CA PHE A 10 -47.08 7.54 -19.25
C PHE A 10 -46.40 6.68 -18.19
N GLY A 11 -46.31 5.37 -18.45
CA GLY A 11 -45.41 4.49 -17.70
C GLY A 11 -43.96 4.78 -18.08
N MET A 12 -43.23 5.48 -17.22
CA MET A 12 -41.77 5.44 -17.24
C MET A 12 -41.34 4.03 -16.83
N GLY A 13 -41.01 3.19 -17.82
CA GLY A 13 -40.35 1.92 -17.59
C GLY A 13 -39.01 2.17 -16.91
N TRP A 14 -38.86 1.65 -15.71
CA TRP A 14 -37.56 1.56 -15.04
C TRP A 14 -36.69 0.60 -15.85
N VAL A 15 -35.66 1.12 -16.51
CA VAL A 15 -34.58 0.29 -17.03
C VAL A 15 -33.85 -0.27 -15.81
N SER A 16 -34.08 -1.55 -15.52
CA SER A 16 -33.24 -2.32 -14.63
C SER A 16 -31.89 -2.48 -15.33
N CYS A 17 -30.86 -1.78 -14.84
CA CYS A 17 -29.48 -2.05 -15.19
C CYS A 17 -29.07 -3.27 -14.37
N ASP A 18 -29.46 -4.46 -14.84
CA ASP A 18 -28.97 -5.71 -14.27
C ASP A 18 -27.66 -6.06 -14.98
N ASP A 19 -26.58 -5.36 -14.61
CA ASP A 19 -25.22 -5.68 -15.01
C ASP A 19 -24.74 -6.94 -14.28
N THR A 20 -25.25 -8.09 -14.70
CA THR A 20 -24.75 -9.39 -14.26
C THR A 20 -23.55 -9.80 -15.12
N HIS A 21 -22.48 -9.02 -15.05
CA HIS A 21 -21.17 -9.57 -15.39
C HIS A 21 -20.76 -10.56 -14.29
N PRO A 22 -20.40 -11.81 -14.61
CA PRO A 22 -19.87 -12.72 -13.62
C PRO A 22 -18.61 -12.06 -13.04
N VAL A 23 -18.70 -11.68 -11.77
CA VAL A 23 -17.55 -11.13 -11.03
C VAL A 23 -16.50 -12.24 -11.02
N SER A 24 -15.44 -12.08 -11.81
CA SER A 24 -14.25 -12.93 -11.72
C SER A 24 -13.83 -12.97 -10.25
N SER A 25 -13.87 -14.15 -9.64
CA SER A 25 -13.36 -14.36 -8.28
C SER A 25 -11.83 -14.39 -8.23
N VAL A 26 -11.17 -14.26 -9.38
CA VAL A 26 -9.73 -14.38 -9.55
C VAL A 26 -9.15 -13.04 -9.98
N THR A 27 -8.02 -12.67 -9.36
CA THR A 27 -7.19 -11.53 -9.77
C THR A 27 -6.40 -11.89 -11.02
N THR A 28 -6.51 -11.06 -12.07
CA THR A 28 -5.75 -11.24 -13.31
C THR A 28 -4.76 -10.09 -13.49
N VAL A 29 -3.64 -10.35 -14.16
CA VAL A 29 -2.65 -9.32 -14.51
C VAL A 29 -2.59 -9.20 -16.03
N GLU A 30 -2.93 -8.03 -16.56
CA GLU A 30 -2.89 -7.70 -17.98
C GLU A 30 -1.72 -6.74 -18.21
N VAL A 31 -0.71 -7.18 -18.95
CA VAL A 31 0.51 -6.41 -19.18
C VAL A 31 0.46 -5.79 -20.56
N GLU A 32 0.86 -4.54 -20.68
CA GLU A 32 0.86 -3.88 -21.99
C GLU A 32 1.84 -4.54 -22.97
N ALA A 33 1.51 -4.59 -24.25
CA ALA A 33 2.25 -5.35 -25.26
C ALA A 33 3.65 -4.80 -25.55
N GLU A 34 3.88 -3.51 -25.33
CA GLU A 34 5.10 -2.80 -25.72
C GLU A 34 5.64 -1.91 -24.59
N GLY A 35 6.85 -1.39 -24.77
CA GLY A 35 7.47 -0.41 -23.85
C GLY A 35 8.32 -1.00 -22.72
N TRP A 36 8.46 -2.32 -22.64
CA TRP A 36 9.23 -3.02 -21.62
C TRP A 36 10.73 -3.16 -21.94
N GLY A 37 11.26 -2.42 -22.92
CA GLY A 37 12.68 -2.49 -23.28
C GLY A 37 13.06 -3.85 -23.86
N ASP A 38 14.06 -4.51 -23.26
CA ASP A 38 14.54 -5.83 -23.67
C ASP A 38 13.77 -7.00 -23.01
N ALA A 39 12.81 -6.71 -22.13
CA ALA A 39 11.93 -7.67 -21.50
C ALA A 39 10.70 -8.00 -22.37
N THR A 40 10.29 -9.26 -22.36
CA THR A 40 9.03 -9.69 -22.99
C THR A 40 7.83 -9.43 -22.08
N PRO A 41 6.63 -9.16 -22.62
CA PRO A 41 5.41 -9.06 -21.82
C PRO A 41 5.11 -10.32 -21.00
N GLU A 42 5.47 -11.51 -21.49
CA GLU A 42 5.32 -12.77 -20.75
C GLU A 42 6.24 -12.82 -19.51
N GLU A 43 7.50 -12.41 -19.63
CA GLU A 43 8.43 -12.30 -18.50
C GLU A 43 7.86 -11.38 -17.42
N VAL A 44 7.41 -10.20 -17.83
CA VAL A 44 6.79 -9.22 -16.95
C VAL A 44 5.55 -9.82 -16.27
N HIS A 45 4.64 -10.41 -17.05
CA HIS A 45 3.41 -11.00 -16.53
C HIS A 45 3.66 -12.04 -15.43
N LYS A 46 4.57 -13.00 -15.64
CA LYS A 46 4.87 -14.03 -14.63
C LYS A 46 5.52 -13.45 -13.36
N ILE A 47 6.35 -12.42 -13.50
CA ILE A 47 6.94 -11.72 -12.34
C ILE A 47 5.86 -10.98 -11.55
N LEU A 48 4.95 -10.26 -12.24
CA LEU A 48 3.86 -9.55 -11.58
C LEU A 48 2.87 -10.50 -10.92
N LEU A 49 2.58 -11.65 -11.52
CA LEU A 49 1.79 -12.71 -10.87
C LEU A 49 2.44 -13.22 -9.58
N SER A 50 3.76 -13.40 -9.55
CA SER A 50 4.47 -13.78 -8.32
C SER A 50 4.28 -12.76 -7.20
N VAL A 51 4.18 -11.47 -7.54
CA VAL A 51 3.87 -10.40 -6.57
C VAL A 51 2.43 -10.52 -6.07
N VAL A 52 1.45 -10.66 -6.96
CA VAL A 52 0.03 -10.80 -6.58
C VAL A 52 -0.16 -12.00 -5.66
N GLU A 53 0.34 -13.18 -6.05
CA GLU A 53 0.24 -14.40 -5.25
C GLU A 53 0.85 -14.22 -3.86
N CYS A 54 2.03 -13.59 -3.77
CA CYS A 54 2.68 -13.30 -2.50
C CYS A 54 1.83 -12.38 -1.61
N MET A 55 1.29 -11.30 -2.18
CA MET A 55 0.54 -10.30 -1.43
C MET A 55 -0.85 -10.79 -1.00
N GLU A 56 -1.57 -11.48 -1.89
CA GLU A 56 -2.89 -12.05 -1.57
C GLU A 56 -2.77 -13.17 -0.54
N SER A 57 -1.77 -14.05 -0.67
CA SER A 57 -1.51 -15.12 0.30
C SER A 57 -1.24 -14.57 1.70
N LYS A 58 -0.44 -13.51 1.82
CA LYS A 58 -0.10 -12.90 3.12
C LYS A 58 -1.25 -12.08 3.69
N SER A 59 -1.95 -11.29 2.87
CA SER A 59 -3.06 -10.44 3.32
C SER A 59 -4.36 -11.21 3.57
N GLY A 60 -4.50 -12.40 3.00
CA GLY A 60 -5.75 -13.17 3.04
C GLY A 60 -6.87 -12.52 2.21
N VAL A 61 -6.54 -11.59 1.32
CA VAL A 61 -7.50 -10.88 0.47
C VAL A 61 -7.20 -11.17 -0.99
N THR A 62 -8.22 -11.66 -1.71
CA THR A 62 -8.21 -11.72 -3.17
C THR A 62 -8.78 -10.40 -3.72
N ILE A 63 -8.02 -9.73 -4.59
CA ILE A 63 -8.44 -8.47 -5.23
C ILE A 63 -9.63 -8.72 -6.16
N GLY A 64 -9.64 -9.84 -6.89
CA GLY A 64 -10.77 -10.30 -7.70
C GLY A 64 -11.10 -9.37 -8.87
N LYS A 65 -10.09 -8.66 -9.40
CA LYS A 65 -10.24 -7.71 -10.51
C LYS A 65 -9.01 -7.73 -11.42
N PRO A 66 -9.15 -7.32 -12.69
CA PRO A 66 -8.00 -7.13 -13.57
C PRO A 66 -7.08 -6.01 -13.09
N LEU A 67 -5.78 -6.30 -13.08
CA LEU A 67 -4.69 -5.34 -12.87
C LEU A 67 -4.01 -5.07 -14.22
N ARG A 68 -4.32 -3.93 -14.84
CA ARG A 68 -3.76 -3.50 -16.12
C ARG A 68 -2.50 -2.68 -15.90
N VAL A 69 -1.37 -3.15 -16.40
CA VAL A 69 -0.06 -2.64 -16.03
C VAL A 69 0.69 -2.12 -17.25
N GLN A 70 1.18 -0.88 -17.16
CA GLN A 70 1.97 -0.23 -18.20
C GLN A 70 3.34 0.23 -17.67
N PRO A 71 4.40 0.24 -18.49
CA PRO A 71 5.77 0.48 -18.05
C PRO A 71 6.11 1.94 -17.71
N THR A 72 5.26 2.88 -18.12
CA THR A 72 5.53 4.33 -18.04
C THR A 72 4.36 5.12 -17.45
N GLY A 73 4.67 6.32 -16.94
CA GLY A 73 3.69 7.26 -16.40
C GLY A 73 3.43 7.09 -14.90
N GLY A 74 4.30 6.39 -14.18
CA GLY A 74 4.19 6.15 -12.74
C GLY A 74 5.52 6.28 -11.97
N PRO A 75 5.69 5.56 -10.83
CA PRO A 75 4.75 4.59 -10.26
C PRO A 75 3.48 5.26 -9.71
N MET A 76 2.31 4.78 -10.12
CA MET A 76 1.00 5.16 -9.56
C MET A 76 -0.12 4.19 -9.98
N VAL A 77 -1.09 3.97 -9.10
CA VAL A 77 -2.39 3.38 -9.43
C VAL A 77 -3.42 4.48 -9.68
N LEU A 78 -4.12 4.42 -10.83
CA LEU A 78 -5.13 5.42 -11.15
C LEU A 78 -6.36 5.24 -10.25
N PHE A 79 -6.86 6.34 -9.69
CA PHE A 79 -8.08 6.30 -8.87
C PHE A 79 -9.31 5.88 -9.66
N LYS A 80 -9.45 6.39 -10.90
CA LYS A 80 -10.54 6.01 -11.78
C LYS A 80 -10.36 4.55 -12.18
N ARG A 81 -11.37 3.74 -11.85
CA ARG A 81 -11.50 2.35 -12.30
C ARG A 81 -11.82 2.30 -13.79
N GLU A 82 -11.41 1.22 -14.43
CA GLU A 82 -11.86 0.87 -15.77
C GLU A 82 -13.35 0.49 -15.76
N PRO A 83 -14.04 0.47 -16.93
CA PRO A 83 -15.47 0.15 -17.00
C PRO A 83 -15.86 -1.21 -16.37
N ASP A 84 -14.95 -2.18 -16.41
CA ASP A 84 -15.12 -3.51 -15.80
C ASP A 84 -14.76 -3.56 -14.30
N GLY A 85 -14.43 -2.40 -13.70
CA GLY A 85 -13.95 -2.28 -12.34
C GLY A 85 -12.48 -2.67 -12.16
N GLY A 86 -11.73 -2.86 -13.25
CA GLY A 86 -10.30 -3.11 -13.22
C GLY A 86 -9.48 -1.91 -12.75
N TYR A 87 -8.25 -2.19 -12.35
CA TYR A 87 -7.26 -1.22 -11.90
C TYR A 87 -6.28 -0.93 -13.04
N ARG A 88 -5.90 0.34 -13.21
CA ARG A 88 -4.78 0.73 -14.07
C ARG A 88 -3.60 1.13 -13.20
N ILE A 89 -2.47 0.46 -13.39
CA ILE A 89 -1.22 0.67 -12.69
C ILE A 89 -0.18 1.13 -13.70
N CYS A 90 0.33 2.33 -13.51
CA CYS A 90 1.44 2.88 -14.29
C CYS A 90 2.72 2.69 -13.49
N LEU A 91 3.76 2.17 -14.11
CA LEU A 91 5.09 2.02 -13.51
C LEU A 91 6.07 3.01 -14.13
N GLN A 92 7.33 2.93 -13.71
CA GLN A 92 8.45 3.60 -14.35
C GLN A 92 9.64 2.64 -14.38
N VAL A 93 9.59 1.72 -15.33
CA VAL A 93 10.57 0.63 -15.49
C VAL A 93 10.67 0.25 -16.96
N SER A 94 11.89 -0.04 -17.43
CA SER A 94 12.13 -0.48 -18.81
C SER A 94 13.28 -1.47 -18.83
N GLY A 95 13.06 -2.62 -19.46
CA GLY A 95 14.00 -3.74 -19.49
C GLY A 95 13.93 -4.64 -18.26
N ARG A 96 14.96 -5.48 -18.09
CA ARG A 96 15.02 -6.52 -17.05
C ARG A 96 15.37 -6.04 -15.62
N TYR A 97 14.96 -4.84 -15.23
CA TYR A 97 15.12 -4.34 -13.85
C TYR A 97 14.07 -4.95 -12.90
N TRP A 98 14.10 -6.27 -12.73
CA TRP A 98 13.06 -7.02 -12.02
C TRP A 98 12.87 -6.60 -10.56
N SER A 99 13.96 -6.21 -9.88
CA SER A 99 13.84 -5.74 -8.49
C SER A 99 13.06 -4.42 -8.40
N GLN A 100 13.27 -3.52 -9.36
CA GLN A 100 12.50 -2.27 -9.46
C GLN A 100 11.05 -2.53 -9.87
N LEU A 101 10.82 -3.44 -10.81
CA LEU A 101 9.49 -3.88 -11.22
C LEU A 101 8.69 -4.41 -10.02
N VAL A 102 9.25 -5.35 -9.27
CA VAL A 102 8.65 -5.92 -8.06
C VAL A 102 8.40 -4.84 -7.03
N TYR A 103 9.37 -3.97 -6.77
CA TYR A 103 9.25 -2.89 -5.79
C TYR A 103 8.10 -1.92 -6.09
N GLN A 104 8.07 -1.39 -7.32
CA GLN A 104 7.06 -0.41 -7.72
C GLN A 104 5.67 -1.06 -7.79
N PHE A 105 5.56 -2.25 -8.39
CA PHE A 105 4.27 -2.91 -8.50
C PHE A 105 3.69 -3.30 -7.14
N SER A 106 4.52 -3.81 -6.22
CA SER A 106 4.08 -4.12 -4.85
C SER A 106 3.56 -2.88 -4.12
N HIS A 107 4.14 -1.70 -4.37
CA HIS A 107 3.71 -0.43 -3.77
C HIS A 107 2.30 -0.08 -4.25
N GLU A 108 2.07 -0.15 -5.56
CA GLU A 108 0.76 0.17 -6.15
C GLU A 108 -0.32 -0.86 -5.79
N VAL A 109 0.03 -2.14 -5.74
CA VAL A 109 -0.88 -3.18 -5.21
C VAL A 109 -1.15 -2.97 -3.71
N GLY A 110 -0.19 -2.45 -2.96
CA GLY A 110 -0.37 -2.04 -1.57
C GLY A 110 -1.48 -1.02 -1.40
N HIS A 111 -1.51 0.01 -2.25
CA HIS A 111 -2.59 1.00 -2.26
C HIS A 111 -3.96 0.35 -2.55
N ILE A 112 -4.01 -0.59 -3.50
CA ILE A 112 -5.23 -1.35 -3.81
C ILE A 112 -5.74 -2.10 -2.58
N LEU A 113 -4.87 -2.87 -1.93
CA LEU A 113 -5.20 -3.61 -0.71
C LEU A 113 -5.67 -2.65 0.39
N ALA A 114 -4.96 -1.53 0.57
CA ALA A 114 -5.27 -0.49 1.54
C ALA A 114 -6.55 0.31 1.22
N ARG A 115 -7.23 0.05 0.10
CA ARG A 115 -8.48 0.73 -0.32
C ARG A 115 -8.30 2.24 -0.43
N TYR A 116 -7.22 2.65 -1.08
CA TYR A 116 -6.82 4.04 -1.32
C TYR A 116 -7.98 4.97 -1.73
N LYS A 117 -7.83 6.25 -1.42
CA LYS A 117 -8.87 7.29 -1.57
C LYS A 117 -8.43 8.38 -2.56
N PRO A 118 -9.37 9.06 -3.25
CA PRO A 118 -9.03 10.07 -4.25
C PRO A 118 -8.48 11.37 -3.63
N LYS A 119 -8.86 11.63 -2.38
CA LYS A 119 -8.44 12.79 -1.60
C LYS A 119 -7.86 12.27 -0.29
N PRO A 120 -6.61 11.80 -0.29
CA PRO A 120 -6.00 11.32 0.93
C PRO A 120 -5.87 12.51 1.90
N GLY A 121 -6.22 12.29 3.16
CA GLY A 121 -6.16 13.31 4.21
C GLY A 121 -4.72 13.64 4.62
N PRO A 122 -4.51 14.46 5.67
CA PRO A 122 -3.18 14.85 6.14
C PRO A 122 -2.28 13.65 6.52
N GLN A 123 -2.88 12.51 6.87
CA GLN A 123 -2.15 11.28 7.25
C GLN A 123 -1.89 10.33 6.06
N ALA A 124 -1.88 10.85 4.83
CA ALA A 124 -1.59 10.08 3.62
C ALA A 124 -0.21 9.39 3.66
N TRP A 125 0.77 10.02 4.29
CA TRP A 125 2.13 9.51 4.45
C TRP A 125 2.17 8.13 5.12
N LEU A 126 1.21 7.81 5.99
CA LEU A 126 1.15 6.51 6.66
C LEU A 126 0.80 5.39 5.68
N GLU A 127 -0.08 5.65 4.72
CA GLU A 127 -0.40 4.70 3.65
C GLU A 127 0.79 4.49 2.71
N GLU A 128 1.49 5.55 2.35
CA GLU A 128 2.74 5.44 1.58
C GLU A 128 3.80 4.63 2.32
N ALA A 129 3.94 4.84 3.64
CA ALA A 129 4.91 4.11 4.46
C ALA A 129 4.57 2.61 4.52
N VAL A 130 3.29 2.28 4.73
CA VAL A 130 2.82 0.89 4.72
C VAL A 130 3.04 0.26 3.34
N CYS A 131 2.67 0.91 2.25
CA CYS A 131 2.85 0.37 0.90
C CYS A 131 4.33 0.10 0.57
N GLU A 132 5.22 1.00 0.97
CA GLU A 132 6.66 0.81 0.80
C GLU A 132 7.21 -0.34 1.67
N ALA A 133 6.72 -0.48 2.90
CA ALA A 133 7.07 -1.61 3.77
C ALA A 133 6.64 -2.96 3.17
N LEU A 134 5.48 -3.02 2.50
CA LEU A 134 5.05 -4.20 1.76
C LEU A 134 6.01 -4.51 0.61
N SER A 135 6.45 -3.50 -0.15
CA SER A 135 7.44 -3.69 -1.23
C SER A 135 8.74 -4.31 -0.72
N PHE A 136 9.26 -3.86 0.42
CA PHE A 136 10.44 -4.49 1.04
C PHE A 136 10.19 -5.96 1.38
N GLN A 137 9.05 -6.28 1.99
CA GLN A 137 8.76 -7.65 2.40
C GLN A 137 8.41 -8.57 1.23
N VAL A 138 7.81 -8.06 0.15
CA VAL A 138 7.60 -8.83 -1.09
C VAL A 138 8.96 -9.16 -1.71
N LEU A 139 9.87 -8.19 -1.84
CA LEU A 139 11.23 -8.44 -2.33
C LEU A 139 11.96 -9.50 -1.49
N LYS A 140 11.93 -9.37 -0.15
CA LYS A 140 12.51 -10.37 0.78
C LYS A 140 11.88 -11.75 0.58
N SER A 141 10.55 -11.82 0.43
CA SER A 141 9.81 -13.08 0.27
C SER A 141 10.10 -13.75 -1.08
N LEU A 142 10.10 -12.97 -2.17
CA LEU A 142 10.43 -13.46 -3.50
C LEU A 142 11.91 -13.86 -3.62
N SER A 143 12.82 -13.16 -2.96
CA SER A 143 14.22 -13.58 -2.85
C SER A 143 14.37 -14.99 -2.26
N LYS A 144 13.59 -15.31 -1.21
CA LYS A 144 13.60 -16.64 -0.58
C LYS A 144 12.93 -17.70 -1.46
N SER A 145 11.80 -17.40 -2.09
CA SER A 145 11.05 -18.37 -2.89
C SER A 145 11.68 -18.65 -4.25
N TRP A 146 12.20 -17.64 -4.95
CA TRP A 146 12.82 -17.79 -6.28
C TRP A 146 14.11 -18.60 -6.25
N LYS A 147 14.78 -18.73 -5.10
CA LYS A 147 15.89 -19.70 -4.93
C LYS A 147 15.44 -21.15 -5.14
N LYS A 148 14.17 -21.45 -4.89
CA LYS A 148 13.60 -22.81 -4.96
C LYS A 148 12.70 -22.97 -6.19
N ASN A 149 11.82 -22.02 -6.43
CA ASN A 149 10.82 -22.08 -7.49
C ASN A 149 10.62 -20.69 -8.11
N PRO A 150 11.56 -20.22 -8.96
CA PRO A 150 11.40 -18.95 -9.66
C PRO A 150 10.38 -19.07 -10.80
N PRO A 151 9.79 -17.96 -11.28
CA PRO A 151 8.87 -17.99 -12.43
C PRO A 151 9.57 -18.41 -13.72
N PHE A 152 10.89 -18.25 -13.79
CA PHE A 152 11.76 -18.80 -14.83
C PHE A 152 13.04 -19.31 -14.17
N GLU A 153 13.55 -20.45 -14.64
CA GLU A 153 14.77 -21.05 -14.09
C GLU A 153 15.97 -20.08 -14.12
N SER A 154 16.07 -19.26 -15.16
CA SER A 154 17.11 -18.22 -15.31
C SER A 154 17.10 -17.16 -14.20
N LEU A 155 16.01 -17.03 -13.43
CA LEU A 155 15.88 -16.07 -12.33
C LEU A 155 16.26 -16.66 -10.97
N ARG A 156 16.64 -17.95 -10.89
CA ARG A 156 17.06 -18.58 -9.63
C ARG A 156 18.21 -17.82 -8.97
N ASP A 157 19.25 -17.54 -9.74
CA ASP A 157 20.42 -16.79 -9.26
C ASP A 157 20.13 -15.29 -9.13
N TYR A 158 19.16 -14.78 -9.90
CA TYR A 158 18.70 -13.39 -9.77
C TYR A 158 18.05 -13.13 -8.40
N SER A 159 17.49 -14.15 -7.74
CA SER A 159 16.80 -14.02 -6.46
C SER A 159 17.57 -13.23 -5.38
N ARG A 160 18.91 -13.27 -5.37
CA ARG A 160 19.75 -12.48 -4.46
C ARG A 160 19.59 -10.96 -4.68
N HIS A 161 19.43 -10.53 -5.93
CA HIS A 161 19.28 -9.12 -6.30
C HIS A 161 17.95 -8.52 -5.84
N LEU A 162 16.94 -9.36 -5.53
CA LEU A 162 15.71 -8.89 -4.89
C LEU A 162 15.98 -8.45 -3.44
N MET A 163 16.75 -9.24 -2.68
CA MET A 163 17.14 -8.90 -1.32
C MET A 163 18.05 -7.66 -1.30
N GLU A 164 19.10 -7.67 -2.13
CA GLU A 164 20.04 -6.54 -2.25
C GLU A 164 19.31 -5.23 -2.58
N TYR A 165 18.27 -5.28 -3.43
CA TYR A 165 17.48 -4.11 -3.76
C TYR A 165 16.61 -3.63 -2.58
N ALA A 166 16.00 -4.55 -1.82
CA ALA A 166 15.24 -4.19 -0.62
C ALA A 166 16.14 -3.48 0.40
N GLU A 167 17.33 -4.02 0.66
CA GLU A 167 18.33 -3.43 1.54
C GLU A 167 18.83 -2.07 1.02
N ALA A 168 19.15 -1.98 -0.27
CA ALA A 168 19.61 -0.75 -0.91
C ALA A 168 18.55 0.36 -0.97
N MET A 169 17.26 0.01 -0.95
CA MET A 169 16.18 0.97 -0.83
C MET A 169 15.99 1.40 0.63
N ALA A 170 15.94 0.45 1.56
CA ALA A 170 15.83 0.70 3.00
C ALA A 170 16.98 1.59 3.53
N SER A 171 18.18 1.49 2.97
CA SER A 171 19.33 2.32 3.35
C SER A 171 19.24 3.78 2.87
N ARG A 172 18.22 4.18 2.09
CA ARG A 172 18.03 5.54 1.57
C ARG A 172 17.30 6.48 2.54
N CYS A 173 17.36 6.19 3.82
CA CYS A 173 16.89 7.07 4.89
C CYS A 173 17.91 7.12 6.02
N LYS A 174 17.82 8.14 6.88
CA LYS A 174 18.63 8.16 8.11
C LYS A 174 18.08 7.09 9.06
N PRO A 175 18.91 6.15 9.54
CA PRO A 175 18.44 5.11 10.44
C PRO A 175 18.01 5.73 11.77
N VAL A 176 16.84 5.31 12.26
CA VAL A 176 16.31 5.68 13.57
C VAL A 176 16.05 4.39 14.32
N LYS A 177 16.57 4.26 15.54
CA LYS A 177 16.25 3.12 16.41
C LYS A 177 14.78 3.19 16.80
N GLU A 178 14.15 2.03 17.01
CA GLU A 178 12.73 1.98 17.36
C GLU A 178 12.42 2.81 18.62
N SER A 179 13.29 2.78 19.62
CA SER A 179 13.18 3.57 20.85
C SER A 179 13.21 5.09 20.64
N GLY A 180 13.65 5.57 19.47
CA GLY A 180 13.70 6.98 19.07
C GLY A 180 12.66 7.37 18.03
N LEU A 181 11.75 6.45 17.65
CA LEU A 181 10.72 6.74 16.65
C LEU A 181 9.76 7.82 17.09
N SER A 182 9.51 7.93 18.39
CA SER A 182 8.57 8.90 18.92
C SER A 182 9.11 10.33 18.78
N GLU A 183 10.35 10.55 19.20
CA GLU A 183 11.06 11.82 19.06
C GLU A 183 11.27 12.18 17.58
N TRP A 184 11.57 11.18 16.75
CA TRP A 184 11.63 11.34 15.31
C TRP A 184 10.29 11.80 14.75
N TYR A 185 9.18 11.15 15.10
CA TYR A 185 7.86 11.52 14.61
C TYR A 185 7.50 12.96 15.02
N GLN A 186 7.67 13.34 16.29
CA GLN A 186 7.36 14.70 16.75
C GLN A 186 8.15 15.76 15.99
N SER A 187 9.44 15.50 15.73
CA SER A 187 10.31 16.42 15.00
C SER A 187 9.96 16.56 13.52
N ASN A 188 9.23 15.60 12.94
CA ASN A 188 8.98 15.51 11.50
C ASN A 188 7.49 15.55 11.11
N ARG A 189 6.57 15.55 12.09
CA ARG A 189 5.12 15.45 11.86
C ARG A 189 4.58 16.46 10.85
N GLU A 190 5.02 17.72 10.94
CA GLU A 190 4.53 18.76 10.03
C GLU A 190 4.97 18.51 8.58
N GLN A 191 6.16 17.96 8.38
CA GLN A 191 6.68 17.62 7.07
C GLN A 191 5.97 16.38 6.50
N LEU A 192 5.71 15.39 7.35
CA LEU A 192 4.91 14.21 7.00
C LEU A 192 3.49 14.59 6.55
N GLU A 193 2.83 15.50 7.27
CA GLU A 193 1.46 15.94 6.95
C GLU A 193 1.38 16.81 5.69
N LYS A 194 2.44 17.56 5.37
CA LYS A 194 2.52 18.39 4.14
C LYS A 194 2.98 17.59 2.92
N GLY A 195 3.83 16.59 3.13
CA GLY A 195 4.60 15.94 2.07
C GLY A 195 4.41 14.42 2.05
N HIS A 196 3.37 13.95 1.38
CA HIS A 196 3.18 12.52 1.06
C HIS A 196 4.20 11.98 0.05
N HIS A 197 5.15 12.80 -0.39
CA HIS A 197 6.20 12.45 -1.35
C HIS A 197 7.62 12.58 -0.79
N ASP A 198 7.81 12.93 0.49
CA ASP A 198 9.14 12.92 1.10
C ASP A 198 9.59 11.48 1.39
N ARG A 199 10.05 10.81 0.34
CA ARG A 199 10.39 9.39 0.36
C ARG A 199 11.42 9.03 1.43
N PRO A 200 12.56 9.75 1.60
CA PRO A 200 13.50 9.45 2.67
C PRO A 200 12.89 9.55 4.07
N LEU A 201 12.00 10.52 4.31
CA LEU A 201 11.35 10.68 5.61
C LEU A 201 10.34 9.57 5.87
N ILE A 202 9.43 9.32 4.94
CA ILE A 202 8.42 8.24 5.01
C ILE A 202 9.10 6.89 5.25
N ARG A 203 10.22 6.64 4.56
CA ARG A 203 10.96 5.38 4.61
C ARG A 203 11.48 5.01 5.99
N VAL A 204 11.73 5.98 6.87
CA VAL A 204 12.08 5.68 8.27
C VAL A 204 11.00 4.80 8.89
N PHE A 205 9.73 5.19 8.78
CA PHE A 205 8.62 4.39 9.29
C PHE A 205 8.40 3.11 8.46
N SER A 206 8.58 3.16 7.13
CA SER A 206 8.46 1.98 6.26
C SER A 206 9.41 0.85 6.68
N CYS A 207 10.65 1.17 7.07
CA CYS A 207 11.61 0.18 7.56
C CYS A 207 11.11 -0.51 8.83
N HIS A 208 10.66 0.26 9.83
CA HIS A 208 10.12 -0.32 11.07
C HIS A 208 8.86 -1.14 10.83
N PHE A 209 7.92 -0.63 10.02
CA PHE A 209 6.71 -1.38 9.71
C PHE A 209 7.03 -2.65 8.90
N SER A 210 8.08 -2.63 8.06
CA SER A 210 8.58 -3.81 7.36
C SER A 210 9.07 -4.87 8.33
N ASP A 211 9.84 -4.48 9.35
CA ASP A 211 10.33 -5.41 10.38
C ASP A 211 9.16 -5.97 11.20
N TRP A 212 8.16 -5.14 11.53
CA TRP A 212 6.96 -5.58 12.24
C TRP A 212 6.13 -6.58 11.44
N LEU A 213 6.02 -6.42 10.12
CA LEU A 213 5.38 -7.41 9.22
C LEU A 213 6.12 -8.75 9.19
N GLU A 214 7.44 -8.76 9.43
CA GLU A 214 8.25 -9.98 9.53
C GLU A 214 8.14 -10.62 10.91
N GLU A 215 8.12 -9.82 11.98
CA GLU A 215 7.92 -10.27 13.36
C GLU A 215 6.50 -10.80 13.62
N ASN A 216 5.48 -10.17 13.03
CA ASN A 216 4.09 -10.60 13.13
C ASN A 216 3.38 -10.61 11.77
N PRO A 217 3.40 -11.76 11.05
CA PRO A 217 2.74 -11.89 9.76
C PRO A 217 1.22 -11.61 9.75
N GLU A 218 0.53 -11.67 10.90
CA GLU A 218 -0.90 -11.34 10.99
C GLU A 218 -1.19 -9.87 10.65
N LEU A 219 -0.20 -8.98 10.77
CA LEU A 219 -0.34 -7.57 10.39
C LEU A 219 -0.65 -7.39 8.89
N TRP A 220 -0.27 -8.34 8.02
CA TRP A 220 -0.66 -8.30 6.60
C TRP A 220 -2.16 -8.30 6.41
N LYS A 221 -2.90 -9.05 7.24
CA LYS A 221 -4.37 -9.14 7.19
C LYS A 221 -5.05 -7.83 7.59
N ARG A 222 -4.29 -6.90 8.18
CA ARG A 222 -4.77 -5.59 8.65
C ARG A 222 -4.48 -4.45 7.70
N VAL A 223 -3.66 -4.66 6.65
CA VAL A 223 -3.45 -3.66 5.59
C VAL A 223 -4.78 -3.15 4.99
N PRO A 224 -5.78 -4.01 4.68
CA PRO A 224 -7.05 -3.54 4.13
C PRO A 224 -7.88 -2.65 5.04
N ASP A 225 -7.58 -2.65 6.35
CA ASP A 225 -8.28 -1.85 7.33
C ASP A 225 -7.87 -0.38 7.29
N LEU A 226 -6.72 -0.06 6.66
CA LEU A 226 -6.16 1.28 6.63
C LEU A 226 -7.08 2.31 5.94
N GLY A 227 -7.73 1.90 4.86
CA GLY A 227 -8.70 2.72 4.10
C GLY A 227 -10.16 2.53 4.52
N LYS A 228 -10.46 1.84 5.63
CA LYS A 228 -11.84 1.73 6.16
C LYS A 228 -12.33 3.07 6.72
N GLY A 229 -13.58 3.41 6.46
CA GLY A 229 -14.20 4.66 6.91
C GLY A 229 -14.04 5.83 5.93
N PHE A 230 -14.47 7.01 6.36
CA PHE A 230 -14.49 8.22 5.55
C PHE A 230 -13.19 9.02 5.70
N ALA A 231 -12.75 9.64 4.61
CA ALA A 231 -11.63 10.58 4.66
C ALA A 231 -12.04 11.82 5.47
N ASN A 232 -11.29 12.14 6.52
CA ASN A 232 -11.45 13.37 7.28
C ASN A 232 -10.26 14.30 6.98
N PRO A 233 -10.48 15.50 6.41
CA PRO A 233 -9.40 16.42 6.02
C PRO A 233 -8.66 17.02 7.23
N ARG A 234 -9.14 16.81 8.46
CA ARG A 234 -8.51 17.27 9.71
C ARG A 234 -8.10 16.11 10.62
N GLU A 235 -8.06 14.88 10.08
CA GLU A 235 -7.71 13.68 10.86
C GLU A 235 -6.31 13.78 11.44
N THR A 236 -6.19 13.63 12.75
CA THR A 236 -4.89 13.48 13.43
C THR A 236 -4.33 12.08 13.19
N VAL A 237 -3.01 11.90 13.34
CA VAL A 237 -2.39 10.57 13.25
C VAL A 237 -3.01 9.58 14.26
N ILE A 238 -3.40 10.06 15.45
CA ILE A 238 -4.00 9.23 16.51
C ILE A 238 -5.38 8.74 16.08
N GLU A 239 -6.21 9.62 15.52
CA GLU A 239 -7.50 9.23 14.96
C GLU A 239 -7.33 8.25 13.79
N ARG A 240 -6.34 8.49 12.91
CA ARG A 240 -6.01 7.59 11.80
C ARG A 240 -5.65 6.19 12.29
N VAL A 241 -4.76 6.08 13.29
CA VAL A 241 -4.33 4.80 13.85
C VAL A 241 -5.45 4.13 14.62
N ASN A 242 -6.23 4.86 15.40
CA ASN A 242 -7.40 4.29 16.08
C ASN A 242 -8.41 3.73 15.08
N ARG A 243 -8.72 4.46 14.00
CA ARG A 243 -9.60 3.99 12.94
C ARG A 243 -9.05 2.75 12.24
N TRP A 244 -7.75 2.73 11.94
CA TRP A 244 -7.09 1.57 11.33
C TRP A 244 -7.13 0.35 12.24
N THR A 245 -6.89 0.54 13.53
CA THR A 245 -6.76 -0.54 14.52
C THR A 245 -8.09 -0.99 15.13
N THR A 246 -9.19 -0.34 14.75
CA THR A 246 -10.54 -0.68 15.22
C THR A 246 -10.91 -2.09 14.75
N GLY A 247 -11.17 -3.00 15.70
CA GLY A 247 -11.53 -4.39 15.42
C GLY A 247 -10.34 -5.33 15.14
N TRP A 248 -9.11 -4.90 15.44
CA TRP A 248 -7.95 -5.80 15.46
C TRP A 248 -8.10 -6.87 16.54
N GLY A 249 -7.55 -8.06 16.29
CA GLY A 249 -7.61 -9.19 17.21
C GLY A 249 -6.49 -9.15 18.26
N GLU A 250 -6.53 -10.09 19.21
CA GLU A 250 -5.58 -10.13 20.33
C GLU A 250 -4.11 -10.20 19.89
N GLY A 251 -3.81 -10.84 18.76
CA GLY A 251 -2.46 -10.96 18.22
C GLY A 251 -1.88 -9.66 17.66
N GLU A 252 -2.72 -8.71 17.24
CA GLU A 252 -2.30 -7.45 16.63
C GLU A 252 -2.41 -6.26 17.60
N LEU A 253 -3.18 -6.38 18.69
CA LEU A 253 -3.32 -5.33 19.70
C LEU A 253 -1.99 -4.80 20.30
N PRO A 254 -0.95 -5.62 20.56
CA PRO A 254 0.34 -5.10 21.00
C PRO A 254 0.95 -4.11 19.99
N TRP A 255 0.79 -4.37 18.69
CA TRP A 255 1.30 -3.52 17.61
C TRP A 255 0.47 -2.24 17.44
N ALA A 256 -0.85 -2.33 17.60
CA ALA A 256 -1.72 -1.16 17.67
C ALA A 256 -1.29 -0.21 18.80
N ARG A 257 -1.06 -0.75 20.00
CA ARG A 257 -0.58 0.03 21.15
C ARG A 257 0.79 0.63 20.90
N LYS A 258 1.72 -0.15 20.36
CA LYS A 258 3.07 0.31 19.99
C LYS A 258 3.02 1.51 19.03
N MET A 259 2.20 1.45 17.99
CA MET A 259 1.98 2.58 17.07
C MET A 259 1.42 3.80 17.78
N LEU A 260 0.40 3.63 18.62
CA LEU A 260 -0.17 4.73 19.39
C LEU A 260 0.86 5.36 20.33
N GLU A 261 1.66 4.55 21.04
CA GLU A 261 2.73 5.03 21.93
C GLU A 261 3.75 5.90 21.19
N ILE A 262 4.18 5.47 20.00
CA ILE A 262 5.10 6.24 19.13
C ILE A 262 4.51 7.62 18.82
N PHE A 263 3.22 7.69 18.49
CA PHE A 263 2.60 8.94 18.04
C PHE A 263 2.03 9.82 19.17
N MET A 264 1.77 9.24 20.34
CA MET A 264 1.18 9.94 21.50
C MET A 264 2.21 10.61 22.39
N LYS A 265 3.45 10.12 22.46
CA LYS A 265 4.46 10.70 23.36
C LYS A 265 4.69 12.17 22.96
N MET A 266 4.15 13.07 23.77
CA MET A 266 4.46 14.49 23.71
C MET A 266 5.77 14.71 24.47
N ASP A 267 6.60 15.65 24.00
CA ASP A 267 7.85 16.04 24.64
C ASP A 267 7.64 16.24 26.14
N GLY A 268 8.28 15.38 26.92
CA GLY A 268 8.07 15.24 28.35
C GLY A 268 9.33 14.79 29.06
N GLN A 269 10.47 15.34 28.68
CA GLN A 269 11.65 15.47 29.56
C GLN A 269 12.52 16.61 29.03
N ALA A 270 12.06 17.84 29.26
CA ALA A 270 13.00 18.92 29.53
C ALA A 270 13.77 18.50 30.78
N ASP A 271 15.06 18.27 30.63
CA ASP A 271 15.99 18.07 31.73
C ASP A 271 15.89 19.33 32.62
N ASN A 272 15.20 19.20 33.76
CA ASN A 272 15.21 20.21 34.81
C ASN A 272 16.59 20.15 35.47
N GLY A 273 17.59 20.64 34.74
CA GLY A 273 18.91 21.00 35.24
C GLY A 273 18.73 22.10 36.28
N SER A 274 18.59 21.65 37.52
CA SER A 274 18.54 22.41 38.76
C SER A 274 19.32 23.73 38.68
N SER A 275 18.59 24.84 38.63
CA SER A 275 19.06 26.09 39.24
C SER A 275 19.32 25.79 40.72
N LYS A 276 20.59 25.66 41.09
CA LYS A 276 21.04 25.95 42.46
C LYS A 276 21.68 27.32 42.42
N SER A 277 20.86 28.30 42.76
CA SER A 277 21.32 29.52 43.39
C SER A 277 22.06 29.19 44.69
N GLN A 278 23.06 30.03 44.98
CA GLN A 278 23.51 30.54 46.27
C GLN A 278 25.01 30.33 46.57
N PRO A 279 25.61 31.22 47.39
CA PRO A 279 25.02 32.40 48.07
C PRO A 279 25.37 33.75 47.41
#